data_AF-A0A2G9N2T0-F1
#
_entry.id   AF-A0A2G9N2T0-F1
#
_cell.length_a   1.000
_cell.length_b   1.000
_cell.length_c   1.000
_cell.angle_alpha   90.00
_cell.angle_beta   90.00
_cell.angle_gamma   90.00
#
_symmetry.space_group_name_H-M   'P 1'
#
loop_
_entity.id
_entity.type
_entity.pdbx_description
1 polymer ?
#
loop_
_entity_poly.entity_id
_entity_poly.type
_entity_poly.pdbx_seq_one_letter_code
_entity_poly.pdbx_strand_id
1 'polypeptide(L)'
;MVSANNIEEYLTPGSKINLKINSATEGIEQPFALLLLVEPKQYSLMKDHVVQKYAVDNDIIYITVNTGVAKIIEELKQNKIETKNFSFIDLVSKSTGAKKTVGENISYLESPSELTDTLVYVEKELSEKKKPFVVLDSVSTLLVYNDVASVERFVHLLVGKVNDIEASVLIFSTDADDSQIVTKTIGQFVDKTIRI
;
A
#
# COMPACT_ATOMS: atom_id res chain seq x y z
N MET A 1 30.40 -26.41 -9.96
CA MET A 1 29.81 -25.09 -9.64
C MET A 1 28.39 -25.10 -10.17
N VAL A 2 27.40 -25.10 -9.29
CA VAL A 2 26.00 -24.89 -9.68
C VAL A 2 25.85 -23.40 -9.98
N SER A 3 25.50 -23.03 -11.20
CA SER A 3 25.31 -21.62 -11.56
C SER A 3 24.12 -21.03 -10.78
N ALA A 4 24.16 -19.73 -10.46
CA ALA A 4 23.09 -19.03 -9.74
C ALA A 4 21.69 -19.23 -10.36
N ASN A 5 21.63 -19.51 -11.67
CA ASN A 5 20.38 -19.77 -12.41
C ASN A 5 19.67 -21.09 -12.04
N ASN A 6 20.33 -22.01 -11.33
CA ASN A 6 19.72 -23.29 -10.92
C ASN A 6 19.07 -23.24 -9.53
N ILE A 7 19.22 -22.15 -8.75
CA ILE A 7 18.68 -22.06 -7.38
C ILE A 7 17.24 -21.57 -7.40
N GLU A 8 16.90 -20.66 -8.32
CA GLU A 8 15.54 -20.11 -8.43
C GLU A 8 14.49 -21.17 -8.74
N GLU A 9 14.84 -22.24 -9.44
CA GLU A 9 13.90 -23.31 -9.80
C GLU A 9 13.37 -24.08 -8.58
N TYR A 10 14.11 -24.09 -7.48
CA TYR A 10 13.77 -24.80 -6.23
C TYR A 10 13.16 -23.90 -5.15
N LEU A 11 12.99 -22.61 -5.44
CA LEU A 11 12.38 -21.67 -4.50
C LEU A 11 10.86 -21.79 -4.51
N THR A 12 10.27 -21.77 -3.31
CA THR A 12 8.82 -21.62 -3.18
C THR A 12 8.35 -20.29 -3.81
N PRO A 13 7.08 -20.18 -4.24
CA PRO A 13 6.55 -18.92 -4.77
C PRO A 13 6.78 -17.71 -3.85
N GLY A 14 6.61 -17.89 -2.53
CA GLY A 14 6.89 -16.84 -1.54
C GLY A 14 8.37 -16.46 -1.47
N SER A 15 9.28 -17.43 -1.54
CA SER A 15 10.72 -17.16 -1.57
C SER A 15 11.15 -16.37 -2.81
N LYS A 16 10.56 -16.65 -3.98
CA LYS A 16 10.80 -15.88 -5.22
C LYS A 16 10.34 -14.44 -5.09
N ILE A 17 9.17 -14.23 -4.50
CA ILE A 17 8.60 -12.89 -4.28
C ILE A 17 9.45 -12.08 -3.30
N ASN A 18 9.89 -12.69 -2.20
CA ASN A 18 10.79 -12.03 -1.25
C ASN A 18 12.11 -11.59 -1.90
N LEU A 19 12.70 -12.42 -2.76
CA LEU A 19 13.89 -12.03 -3.52
C LEU A 19 13.61 -10.86 -4.46
N LYS A 20 12.48 -10.89 -5.19
CA LYS A 20 12.06 -9.81 -6.09
C LYS A 20 11.88 -8.49 -5.33
N ILE A 21 11.17 -8.52 -4.20
CA ILE A 21 10.98 -7.35 -3.33
C ILE A 21 12.32 -6.85 -2.80
N ASN A 22 13.16 -7.73 -2.25
CA ASN A 22 14.42 -7.34 -1.64
C ASN A 22 15.39 -6.75 -2.67
N SER A 23 15.50 -7.33 -3.86
CA SER A 23 16.30 -6.77 -4.95
C SER A 23 15.73 -5.43 -5.44
N ALA A 24 14.41 -5.31 -5.60
CA ALA A 24 13.80 -4.09 -6.10
C ALA A 24 13.88 -2.91 -5.09
N THR A 25 13.89 -3.24 -3.80
CA THR A 25 14.00 -2.28 -2.68
C THR A 25 15.42 -2.18 -2.12
N GLU A 26 16.41 -2.81 -2.75
CA GLU A 26 17.81 -2.76 -2.32
C GLU A 26 18.34 -1.33 -2.38
N GLY A 27 19.02 -0.89 -1.32
CA GLY A 27 19.57 0.46 -1.21
C GLY A 27 18.54 1.57 -1.00
N ILE A 28 17.26 1.24 -0.77
CA ILE A 28 16.23 2.21 -0.42
C ILE A 28 16.09 2.23 1.11
N GLU A 29 16.67 3.25 1.73
CA GLU A 29 16.58 3.47 3.17
C GLU A 29 15.35 4.33 3.50
N GLN A 30 14.76 4.12 4.68
CA GLN A 30 13.67 4.97 5.16
C GLN A 30 14.22 6.29 5.73
N PRO A 31 13.49 7.41 5.59
CA PRO A 31 12.15 7.53 4.98
C PRO A 31 12.17 7.52 3.45
N PHE A 32 11.07 7.04 2.84
CA PHE A 32 10.88 7.07 1.40
C PHE A 32 9.40 7.22 0.99
N ALA A 33 9.17 7.65 -0.25
CA ALA A 33 7.93 7.50 -0.98
C ALA A 33 8.14 6.58 -2.19
N LEU A 34 7.39 5.47 -2.26
CA LEU A 34 7.53 4.48 -3.34
C LEU A 34 6.19 4.19 -4.01
N LEU A 35 6.21 4.15 -5.35
CA LEU A 35 5.12 3.64 -6.17
C LEU A 35 5.46 2.22 -6.64
N LEU A 36 4.65 1.24 -6.24
CA LEU A 36 4.75 -0.16 -6.64
C LEU A 36 3.70 -0.46 -7.72
N LEU A 37 4.18 -0.70 -8.94
CA LEU A 37 3.39 -1.23 -10.04
C LEU A 37 3.44 -2.76 -9.96
N VAL A 38 2.31 -3.39 -9.67
CA VAL A 38 2.25 -4.83 -9.42
C VAL A 38 1.39 -5.55 -10.45
N GLU A 39 1.92 -6.61 -11.04
CA GLU A 39 1.14 -7.44 -11.97
C GLU A 39 -0.13 -8.01 -11.31
N PRO A 40 -1.31 -7.97 -11.98
CA PRO A 40 -2.58 -8.41 -11.41
C PRO A 40 -2.53 -9.82 -10.81
N LYS A 41 -1.81 -10.75 -11.46
CA LYS A 41 -1.69 -12.14 -11.03
C LYS A 41 -0.91 -12.31 -9.72
N GLN A 42 -0.04 -11.36 -9.40
CA GLN A 42 0.84 -11.39 -8.23
C GLN A 42 0.41 -10.40 -7.15
N TYR A 43 -0.60 -9.57 -7.42
CA TYR A 43 -0.98 -8.42 -6.60
C TYR A 43 -1.16 -8.72 -5.11
N SER A 44 -2.07 -9.65 -4.77
CA SER A 44 -2.36 -10.00 -3.37
C SER A 44 -1.12 -10.54 -2.66
N LEU A 45 -0.41 -11.49 -3.27
CA LEU A 45 0.75 -12.12 -2.67
C LEU A 45 1.91 -11.13 -2.48
N MET A 46 2.17 -10.28 -3.47
CA MET A 46 3.22 -9.27 -3.44
C MET A 46 2.94 -8.22 -2.36
N LYS A 47 1.70 -7.72 -2.34
CA LYS A 47 1.21 -6.76 -1.34
C LYS A 47 1.43 -7.26 0.07
N ASP A 48 1.03 -8.50 0.36
CA ASP A 48 1.16 -9.07 1.71
C ASP A 48 2.61 -9.18 2.16
N HIS A 49 3.52 -9.60 1.28
CA HIS A 49 4.95 -9.70 1.60
C HIS A 49 5.61 -8.33 1.78
N VAL A 50 5.27 -7.36 0.93
CA VAL A 50 5.75 -5.99 1.07
C VAL A 50 5.27 -5.38 2.39
N VAL A 51 3.98 -5.49 2.69
CA VAL A 51 3.40 -4.98 3.95
C VAL A 51 4.04 -5.68 5.15
N GLN A 52 4.24 -7.00 5.09
CA GLN A 52 4.93 -7.76 6.14
C GLN A 52 6.34 -7.22 6.40
N LYS A 53 7.12 -6.97 5.35
CA LYS A 53 8.49 -6.47 5.46
C LYS A 53 8.56 -5.18 6.29
N TYR A 54 7.64 -4.24 6.04
CA TYR A 54 7.67 -2.93 6.69
C TYR A 54 6.91 -2.90 8.02
N ALA A 55 5.94 -3.79 8.25
CA ALA A 55 5.17 -3.86 9.49
C ALA A 55 5.99 -4.31 10.71
N VAL A 56 7.18 -4.88 10.53
CA VAL A 56 8.04 -5.33 11.64
C VAL A 56 8.51 -4.15 12.51
N ASP A 57 8.89 -3.04 11.87
CA ASP A 57 9.55 -1.92 12.53
C ASP A 57 8.71 -0.64 12.57
N ASN A 58 7.49 -0.66 11.98
CA ASN A 58 6.68 0.54 11.76
C ASN A 58 5.24 0.36 12.22
N ASP A 59 4.59 1.46 12.56
CA ASP A 59 3.16 1.54 12.83
C ASP A 59 2.41 1.80 11.51
N ILE A 60 1.74 0.79 10.97
CA ILE A 60 1.12 0.86 9.64
C ILE A 60 -0.17 1.68 9.68
N ILE A 61 -0.34 2.59 8.73
CA ILE A 61 -1.59 3.27 8.39
C ILE A 61 -2.03 2.75 7.02
N TYR A 62 -3.00 1.85 6.99
CA TYR A 62 -3.42 1.15 5.77
C TYR A 62 -4.70 1.77 5.21
N ILE A 63 -4.59 2.41 4.05
CA ILE A 63 -5.71 2.96 3.29
C ILE A 63 -6.14 1.92 2.25
N THR A 64 -7.35 1.39 2.39
CA THR A 64 -7.91 0.39 1.47
C THR A 64 -9.09 0.94 0.67
N VAL A 65 -9.05 0.70 -0.63
CA VAL A 65 -10.01 1.20 -1.63
C VAL A 65 -10.62 0.05 -2.44
N ASN A 66 -9.95 -1.10 -2.53
CA ASN A 66 -10.37 -2.24 -3.35
C ASN A 66 -10.99 -3.39 -2.52
N THR A 67 -10.50 -3.60 -1.29
CA THR A 67 -10.78 -4.79 -0.49
C THR A 67 -11.19 -4.37 0.91
N GLY A 68 -12.37 -4.80 1.37
CA GLY A 68 -12.83 -4.48 2.72
C GLY A 68 -11.85 -4.97 3.79
N VAL A 69 -11.67 -4.16 4.84
CA VAL A 69 -10.70 -4.38 5.91
C VAL A 69 -10.80 -5.75 6.58
N ALA A 70 -12.02 -6.29 6.71
CA ALA A 70 -12.23 -7.61 7.30
C ALA A 70 -11.48 -8.72 6.57
N LYS A 71 -11.48 -8.66 5.22
CA LYS A 71 -10.77 -9.62 4.38
C LYS A 71 -9.26 -9.40 4.43
N ILE A 72 -8.79 -8.14 4.45
CA ILE A 72 -7.37 -7.82 4.59
C ILE A 72 -6.83 -8.38 5.91
N ILE A 73 -7.52 -8.15 7.03
CA ILE A 73 -7.11 -8.69 8.34
C ILE A 73 -7.06 -10.23 8.31
N GLU A 74 -8.02 -10.87 7.64
CA GLU A 74 -8.02 -12.32 7.48
C GLU A 74 -6.80 -12.81 6.67
N GLU A 75 -6.51 -12.18 5.53
CA GLU A 75 -5.36 -12.48 4.67
C GLU A 75 -4.03 -12.30 5.43
N LEU A 76 -3.86 -11.18 6.11
CA LEU A 76 -2.69 -10.90 6.95
C LEU A 76 -2.52 -11.95 8.05
N LYS A 77 -3.62 -12.35 8.71
CA LYS A 77 -3.60 -13.38 9.75
C LYS A 77 -3.23 -14.77 9.19
N GLN A 78 -3.74 -15.13 8.01
CA GLN A 78 -3.36 -16.39 7.33
C GLN A 78 -1.86 -16.42 7.02
N ASN A 79 -1.29 -15.26 6.69
CA ASN A 79 0.15 -15.07 6.47
C ASN A 79 0.96 -14.86 7.77
N LYS A 80 0.34 -15.04 8.93
CA LYS A 80 0.95 -14.89 10.28
C LYS A 80 1.52 -13.49 10.53
N ILE A 81 0.89 -12.47 9.96
CA ILE A 81 1.21 -11.06 10.18
C ILE A 81 0.30 -10.54 11.29
N GLU A 82 0.89 -10.09 12.40
CA GLU A 82 0.15 -9.44 13.48
C GLU A 82 -0.28 -8.04 13.07
N THR A 83 -1.54 -7.69 13.31
CA THR A 83 -2.09 -6.38 12.92
C THR A 83 -2.21 -5.40 14.08
N LYS A 84 -1.48 -5.62 15.20
CA LYS A 84 -1.64 -4.81 16.42
C LYS A 84 -1.23 -3.34 16.26
N ASN A 85 -0.27 -3.10 15.37
CA ASN A 85 0.33 -1.81 15.05
C ASN A 85 -0.32 -1.14 13.84
N PHE A 86 -1.36 -1.76 13.27
CA PHE A 86 -2.07 -1.24 12.12
C PHE A 86 -3.19 -0.30 12.58
N SER A 87 -3.43 0.75 11.81
CA SER A 87 -4.74 1.39 11.69
C SER A 87 -5.21 1.30 10.26
N PHE A 88 -6.51 1.17 10.07
CA PHE A 88 -7.13 0.96 8.77
C PHE A 88 -8.08 2.10 8.45
N ILE A 89 -7.99 2.62 7.23
CA ILE A 89 -8.94 3.56 6.65
C ILE A 89 -9.60 2.83 5.47
N ASP A 90 -10.85 2.42 5.65
CA ASP A 90 -11.62 1.62 4.70
C ASP A 90 -12.61 2.49 3.93
N LEU A 91 -12.37 2.65 2.62
CA LEU A 91 -13.20 3.46 1.73
C LEU A 91 -14.22 2.61 0.94
N VAL A 92 -14.21 1.29 1.06
CA VAL A 92 -14.95 0.39 0.15
C VAL A 92 -16.07 -0.40 0.85
N SER A 93 -15.92 -0.72 2.13
CA SER A 93 -16.86 -1.57 2.85
C SER A 93 -18.23 -0.91 3.02
N LYS A 94 -18.29 0.42 3.22
CA LYS A 94 -19.57 1.14 3.27
C LYS A 94 -20.27 1.17 1.92
N SER A 95 -19.56 1.57 0.87
CA SER A 95 -20.11 1.72 -0.48
C SER A 95 -20.61 0.39 -1.08
N THR A 96 -19.98 -0.73 -0.73
CA THR A 96 -20.37 -2.07 -1.19
C THR A 96 -21.37 -2.78 -0.27
N GLY A 97 -21.71 -2.20 0.88
CA GLY A 97 -22.55 -2.85 1.90
C GLY A 97 -21.89 -4.08 2.54
N ALA A 98 -20.56 -4.18 2.48
CA ALA A 98 -19.82 -5.29 3.04
C ALA A 98 -19.94 -5.34 4.57
N LYS A 99 -19.79 -6.54 5.14
CA LYS A 99 -19.81 -6.73 6.58
C LYS A 99 -18.65 -5.97 7.23
N LYS A 100 -18.99 -5.06 8.13
CA LYS A 100 -18.01 -4.32 8.92
C LYS A 100 -17.56 -5.18 10.10
N THR A 101 -16.25 -5.23 10.30
CA THR A 101 -15.66 -5.73 11.56
C THR A 101 -15.53 -4.56 12.53
N VAL A 102 -15.82 -4.82 13.80
CA VAL A 102 -15.60 -3.84 14.87
C VAL A 102 -14.16 -3.96 15.35
N GLY A 103 -13.44 -2.85 15.33
CA GLY A 103 -12.08 -2.72 15.85
C GLY A 103 -11.80 -1.25 16.15
N GLU A 104 -11.07 -0.97 17.23
CA GLU A 104 -10.78 0.40 17.68
C GLU A 104 -9.88 1.17 16.70
N ASN A 105 -9.17 0.46 15.84
CA ASN A 105 -8.20 0.97 14.87
C ASN A 105 -8.73 0.98 13.43
N ILE A 106 -10.06 0.97 13.23
CA ILE A 106 -10.68 0.94 11.90
C ILE A 106 -11.61 2.13 11.70
N SER A 107 -11.27 2.97 10.72
CA SER A 107 -12.09 4.09 10.27
C SER A 107 -12.77 3.73 8.95
N TYR A 108 -14.10 3.78 8.90
CA TYR A 108 -14.87 3.51 7.69
C TYR A 108 -15.37 4.83 7.07
N LEU A 109 -14.92 5.13 5.85
CA LEU A 109 -15.39 6.26 5.05
C LEU A 109 -16.49 5.86 4.07
N GLU A 110 -17.28 6.83 3.63
CA GLU A 110 -18.49 6.58 2.84
C GLU A 110 -18.18 5.97 1.46
N SER A 111 -17.13 6.44 0.81
CA SER A 111 -16.76 5.97 -0.52
C SER A 111 -15.29 6.23 -0.88
N PRO A 112 -14.78 5.61 -1.97
CA PRO A 112 -13.48 5.94 -2.56
C PRO A 112 -13.33 7.38 -3.05
N SER A 113 -14.42 8.15 -3.12
CA SER A 113 -14.39 9.57 -3.51
C SER A 113 -14.13 10.52 -2.34
N GLU A 114 -14.09 10.02 -1.10
CA GLU A 114 -13.85 10.80 0.14
C GLU A 114 -12.35 11.12 0.35
N LEU A 115 -11.71 11.71 -0.66
CA LEU A 115 -10.26 11.98 -0.66
C LEU A 115 -9.84 12.96 0.45
N THR A 116 -10.64 14.00 0.68
CA THR A 116 -10.37 15.02 1.71
C THR A 116 -10.44 14.42 3.10
N ASP A 117 -11.51 13.70 3.41
CA ASP A 117 -11.68 13.04 4.71
C ASP A 117 -10.57 12.02 4.93
N THR A 118 -10.20 11.26 3.90
CA THR A 118 -9.07 10.32 3.96
C THR A 118 -7.79 11.01 4.42
N LEU A 119 -7.44 12.19 3.88
CA LEU A 119 -6.26 12.95 4.33
C LEU A 119 -6.36 13.34 5.80
N VAL A 120 -7.53 13.80 6.26
CA VAL A 120 -7.75 14.17 7.67
C VAL A 120 -7.51 12.98 8.61
N TYR A 121 -8.01 11.79 8.25
CA TYR A 121 -7.75 10.59 9.05
C TYR A 121 -6.28 10.18 9.02
N VAL A 122 -5.62 10.25 7.86
CA VAL A 122 -4.18 9.98 7.76
C VAL A 122 -3.38 10.94 8.65
N GLU A 123 -3.64 12.24 8.59
CA GLU A 123 -2.95 13.25 9.40
C GLU A 123 -3.06 12.98 10.90
N LYS A 124 -4.27 12.60 11.34
CA LYS A 124 -4.48 12.21 12.74
C LYS A 124 -3.58 11.04 13.11
N GLU A 125 -3.61 9.96 12.32
CA GLU A 125 -2.83 8.75 12.59
C GLU A 125 -1.31 8.99 12.53
N LEU A 126 -0.87 9.84 11.60
CA LEU A 126 0.52 10.29 11.50
C LEU A 126 0.99 10.98 12.80
N SER A 127 0.13 11.75 13.46
CA SER A 127 0.45 12.45 14.71
C SER A 127 0.45 11.57 15.96
N GLU A 128 -0.29 10.45 15.93
CA GLU A 128 -0.48 9.56 17.10
C GLU A 128 0.53 8.40 17.14
N LYS A 129 1.15 8.07 16.00
CA LYS A 129 2.08 6.93 15.86
C LYS A 129 3.54 7.34 16.06
N LYS A 130 4.37 6.41 16.52
CA LYS A 130 5.80 6.68 16.79
C LYS A 130 6.66 6.51 15.54
N LYS A 131 6.34 5.51 14.72
CA LYS A 131 7.03 5.22 13.46
C LYS A 131 6.00 5.00 12.35
N PRO A 132 5.21 6.04 12.01
CA PRO A 132 4.15 5.89 11.04
C PRO A 132 4.69 5.44 9.68
N PHE A 133 3.94 4.55 9.04
CA PHE A 133 4.23 4.08 7.69
C PHE A 133 2.92 3.93 6.94
N VAL A 134 2.73 4.70 5.87
CA VAL A 134 1.48 4.72 5.13
C VAL A 134 1.50 3.68 4.01
N VAL A 135 0.39 2.97 3.84
CA VAL A 135 0.13 2.08 2.72
C VAL A 135 -1.15 2.53 2.01
N LEU A 136 -1.06 2.85 0.73
CA LEU A 136 -2.22 3.19 -0.12
C LEU A 136 -2.50 2.06 -1.13
N ASP A 137 -3.62 1.36 -0.94
CA ASP A 137 -4.05 0.22 -1.77
C ASP A 137 -5.50 0.45 -2.30
N SER A 138 -5.67 1.00 -3.50
CA SER A 138 -4.65 1.33 -4.49
C SER A 138 -5.04 2.55 -5.32
N VAL A 139 -4.03 3.20 -5.91
CA VAL A 139 -4.25 4.37 -6.77
C VAL A 139 -5.01 4.02 -8.04
N SER A 140 -4.74 2.86 -8.65
CA SER A 140 -5.51 2.41 -9.82
C SER A 140 -6.99 2.27 -9.50
N THR A 141 -7.34 1.88 -8.27
CA THR A 141 -8.73 1.81 -7.82
C THR A 141 -9.31 3.21 -7.59
N LEU A 142 -8.57 4.13 -6.97
CA LEU A 142 -9.03 5.52 -6.80
C LEU A 142 -9.39 6.20 -8.14
N LEU A 143 -8.63 5.92 -9.21
CA LEU A 143 -8.88 6.44 -10.56
C LEU A 143 -10.17 5.90 -11.21
N VAL A 144 -10.76 4.82 -10.67
CA VAL A 144 -12.08 4.34 -11.13
C VAL A 144 -13.21 5.24 -10.61
N TYR A 145 -13.02 5.85 -9.44
CA TYR A 145 -14.05 6.63 -8.75
C TYR A 145 -13.83 8.15 -8.83
N ASN A 146 -12.64 8.57 -9.25
CA ASN A 146 -12.22 9.97 -9.22
C ASN A 146 -11.50 10.32 -10.52
N ASP A 147 -11.59 11.58 -10.92
CA ASP A 147 -10.81 12.07 -12.05
C ASP A 147 -9.29 12.09 -11.71
N VAL A 148 -8.47 12.06 -12.76
CA VAL A 148 -7.01 11.98 -12.65
C VAL A 148 -6.43 13.13 -11.82
N ALA A 149 -6.93 14.36 -12.00
CA ALA A 149 -6.39 15.53 -11.31
C ALA A 149 -6.70 15.51 -9.81
N SER A 150 -7.88 15.02 -9.43
CA SER A 150 -8.25 14.83 -8.03
C SER A 150 -7.36 13.78 -7.34
N VAL A 151 -7.10 12.65 -7.99
CA VAL A 151 -6.19 11.61 -7.45
C VAL A 151 -4.75 12.11 -7.40
N GLU A 152 -4.29 12.81 -8.44
CA GLU A 152 -2.95 13.42 -8.48
C GLU A 152 -2.74 14.38 -7.31
N ARG A 153 -3.69 15.30 -7.09
CA ARG A 153 -3.66 16.23 -5.96
C ARG A 153 -3.68 15.50 -4.62
N PHE A 154 -4.55 14.49 -4.47
CA PHE A 154 -4.63 13.70 -3.24
C PHE A 154 -3.29 13.03 -2.91
N VAL A 155 -2.68 12.34 -3.88
CA VAL A 155 -1.40 11.66 -3.66
C VAL A 155 -0.27 12.65 -3.39
N HIS A 156 -0.23 13.79 -4.10
CA HIS A 156 0.75 14.85 -3.84
C HIS A 156 0.65 15.35 -2.39
N LEU A 157 -0.55 15.63 -1.90
CA LEU A 157 -0.77 16.07 -0.52
C LEU A 157 -0.46 14.98 0.50
N LEU A 158 -0.81 13.72 0.19
CA LEU A 158 -0.52 12.57 1.04
C LEU A 158 0.98 12.39 1.23
N VAL A 159 1.75 12.36 0.13
CA VAL A 159 3.21 12.22 0.17
C VAL A 159 3.84 13.40 0.90
N GLY A 160 3.38 14.63 0.64
CA GLY A 160 3.86 15.82 1.35
C GLY A 160 3.72 15.69 2.87
N LYS A 161 2.54 15.28 3.35
CA LYS A 161 2.26 15.12 4.80
C LYS A 161 3.10 14.01 5.45
N VAL A 162 3.36 12.93 4.72
CA VAL A 162 4.23 11.84 5.18
C VAL A 162 5.68 12.32 5.27
N ASN A 163 6.14 13.06 4.27
CA ASN A 163 7.51 13.60 4.23
C ASN A 163 7.74 14.66 5.31
N ASP A 164 6.75 15.50 5.63
CA ASP A 164 6.83 16.56 6.64
C ASP A 164 7.19 16.05 8.05
N ILE A 165 6.97 14.76 8.31
CA ILE A 165 7.26 14.10 9.59
C ILE A 165 8.36 13.03 9.47
N GLU A 166 9.10 13.01 8.36
CA GLU A 166 10.17 12.04 8.09
C GLU A 166 9.68 10.57 8.15
N ALA A 167 8.48 10.31 7.64
CA ALA A 167 7.87 8.98 7.57
C ALA A 167 7.93 8.40 6.14
N SER A 168 7.53 7.13 5.99
CA SER A 168 7.51 6.45 4.69
C SER A 168 6.11 6.19 4.17
N VAL A 169 5.96 6.15 2.84
CA VAL A 169 4.72 5.75 2.16
C VAL A 169 4.97 4.76 1.03
N LEU A 170 4.16 3.71 1.01
CA LEU A 170 4.03 2.77 -0.11
C LEU A 170 2.70 2.97 -0.81
N ILE A 171 2.76 3.14 -2.11
CA ILE A 171 1.59 3.33 -2.96
C ILE A 171 1.52 2.16 -3.93
N PHE A 172 0.44 1.39 -3.86
CA PHE A 172 0.20 0.33 -4.83
C PHE A 172 -0.62 0.84 -6.02
N SER A 173 -0.29 0.31 -7.19
CA SER A 173 -1.10 0.39 -8.39
C SER A 173 -1.00 -0.92 -9.15
N THR A 174 -2.08 -1.31 -9.81
CA THR A 174 -2.04 -2.42 -10.75
C THR A 174 -1.14 -2.05 -11.93
N ASP A 175 -0.31 -2.97 -12.36
CA ASP A 175 0.48 -2.85 -13.57
C ASP A 175 -0.30 -3.42 -14.78
N ALA A 176 -1.16 -2.58 -15.34
CA ALA A 176 -1.93 -2.87 -16.55
C ALA A 176 -1.62 -1.83 -17.65
N ASP A 177 -2.26 -1.96 -18.81
CA ASP A 177 -1.99 -1.13 -20.00
C ASP A 177 -2.18 0.39 -19.75
N ASP A 178 -2.98 0.76 -18.75
CA ASP A 178 -3.27 2.13 -18.30
C ASP A 178 -2.31 2.65 -17.21
N SER A 179 -1.34 1.85 -16.75
CA SER A 179 -0.34 2.23 -15.73
C SER A 179 0.55 3.41 -16.16
N GLN A 180 0.56 3.77 -17.45
CA GLN A 180 1.26 4.96 -17.95
C GLN A 180 0.71 6.25 -17.36
N ILE A 181 -0.61 6.34 -17.12
CA ILE A 181 -1.20 7.53 -16.50
C ILE A 181 -0.65 7.67 -15.10
N VAL A 182 -0.74 6.61 -14.29
CA VAL A 182 -0.23 6.57 -12.92
C VAL A 182 1.26 6.92 -12.87
N THR A 183 2.08 6.34 -13.75
CA THR A 183 3.52 6.60 -13.74
C THR A 183 3.85 8.05 -14.10
N LYS A 184 3.11 8.65 -15.05
CA LYS A 184 3.34 10.04 -15.47
C LYS A 184 2.85 11.06 -14.44
N THR A 185 1.72 10.79 -13.78
CA THR A 185 1.10 11.74 -12.85
C THR A 185 1.58 11.55 -11.42
N ILE A 186 1.67 10.31 -10.95
CA ILE A 186 2.01 9.97 -9.57
C ILE A 186 3.51 9.72 -9.39
N GLY A 187 4.16 9.16 -10.41
CA GLY A 187 5.58 8.83 -10.38
C GLY A 187 6.49 10.04 -10.10
N GLN A 188 6.04 11.26 -10.40
CA GLN A 188 6.78 12.50 -10.12
C GLN A 188 6.78 12.91 -8.63
N PHE A 189 5.89 12.36 -7.81
CA PHE A 189 5.79 12.70 -6.38
C PHE A 189 6.49 11.69 -5.48
N VAL A 190 6.94 10.56 -6.02
CA VAL A 190 7.62 9.49 -5.26
C VAL A 190 9.10 9.48 -5.59
N ASP A 191 9.92 8.98 -4.67
CA ASP A 191 11.37 8.88 -4.87
C ASP A 191 11.71 7.87 -5.96
N LYS A 192 10.90 6.79 -6.04
CA LYS A 192 11.11 5.74 -7.04
C LYS A 192 9.80 5.05 -7.39
N THR A 193 9.67 4.74 -8.68
CA THR A 193 8.68 3.79 -9.19
C THR A 193 9.35 2.44 -9.39
N ILE A 194 8.76 1.39 -8.83
CA ILE A 194 9.24 0.02 -8.89
C ILE A 194 8.18 -0.84 -9.54
N ARG A 195 8.59 -1.70 -10.49
CA ARG A 195 7.70 -2.63 -11.17
C ARG A 195 8.02 -4.06 -10.75
N ILE A 196 7.04 -4.75 -10.17
CA ILE A 196 7.18 -6.06 -9.53
C ILE A 196 5.98 -6.98 -9.73
#